data_AF-A0A0S4JG95-F1
#
_entry.id   AF-A0A0S4JG95-F1
#
_cell.length_a   1.000
_cell.length_b   1.000
_cell.length_c   1.000
_cell.angle_alpha   90.00
_cell.angle_beta   90.00
_cell.angle_gamma   90.00
#
_symmetry.space_group_name_H-M   'P 1'
#
loop_
_entity.id
_entity.type
_entity.pdbx_description
1 polymer ?
#
loop_
_entity_poly.entity_id
_entity_poly.type
_entity_poly.pdbx_seq_one_letter_code
_entity_poly.pdbx_strand_id
1 'polypeptide(L)'
;MWQVAMPTWQAVIKAHIATDSYCDGQATPRKLWWSAPLQFGIPTFLCGYLAVACLRSNVYEASRVAEGSLLYASPEGLQMTLHEEFPSWFLQVHRWAGVVLVPLVVVQKHLVPSMAVWPRGSDQRNRLSRWSPEAVRKSHVVIGYASLGAIGYMAFCGFFLRSSSTFEGFQWAMVLFVAPWIVFIAAIPLTVWKDYRVAHAVIGSAVFKACVAVPLARTLGVVLQQWSSSPATMARDYYLGIGIAAVAVGAWALRDAWKMIRAFGGESD
;
A
#
# COMPACT_ATOMS: atom_id res chain seq x y z
N MET A 1 -11.22 -8.49 31.01
CA MET A 1 -11.63 -9.74 30.33
C MET A 1 -11.16 -9.70 28.88
N TRP A 2 -9.98 -10.27 28.58
CA TRP A 2 -9.48 -10.47 27.21
C TRP A 2 -8.88 -11.88 27.15
N GLN A 3 -9.75 -12.88 27.09
CA GLN A 3 -9.38 -14.29 26.93
C GLN A 3 -10.46 -14.98 26.09
N VAL A 4 -10.56 -14.66 24.81
CA VAL A 4 -11.20 -15.53 23.82
C VAL A 4 -10.50 -15.32 22.47
N ALA A 5 -10.20 -16.42 21.76
CA ALA A 5 -9.56 -16.53 20.44
C ALA A 5 -8.01 -16.70 20.39
N MET A 6 -7.47 -17.73 21.05
CA MET A 6 -6.13 -18.28 20.76
C MET A 6 -6.04 -19.70 20.12
N PRO A 7 -7.10 -20.55 20.01
CA PRO A 7 -6.90 -21.92 19.52
C PRO A 7 -6.71 -22.08 18.00
N THR A 8 -6.89 -21.03 17.18
CA THR A 8 -6.67 -21.09 15.72
C THR A 8 -5.23 -20.83 15.29
N TRP A 9 -4.40 -20.23 16.15
CA TRP A 9 -3.06 -19.77 15.78
C TRP A 9 -2.07 -20.92 15.60
N GLN A 10 -2.05 -21.90 16.52
CA GLN A 10 -1.14 -23.06 16.43
C GLN A 10 -1.45 -23.98 15.24
N ALA A 11 -2.72 -24.10 14.83
CA ALA A 11 -3.12 -24.86 13.66
C ALA A 11 -2.66 -24.18 12.36
N VAL A 12 -2.71 -22.84 12.29
CA VAL A 12 -2.21 -22.05 11.16
C VAL A 12 -0.69 -22.12 11.07
N ILE A 13 0.05 -22.00 12.18
CA ILE A 13 1.52 -22.20 12.18
C ILE A 13 1.87 -23.61 11.67
N LYS A 14 1.25 -24.65 12.24
CA LYS A 14 1.58 -26.04 11.90
C LYS A 14 1.28 -26.35 10.43
N ALA A 15 0.19 -25.81 9.88
CA ALA A 15 -0.09 -25.89 8.45
C ALA A 15 0.93 -25.12 7.59
N HIS A 16 1.44 -23.97 8.07
CA HIS A 16 2.45 -23.17 7.37
C HIS A 16 3.84 -23.85 7.35
N ILE A 17 4.30 -24.38 8.48
CA ILE A 17 5.59 -25.09 8.60
C ILE A 17 5.57 -26.36 7.73
N ALA A 18 4.43 -27.05 7.64
CA ALA A 18 4.28 -28.24 6.80
C ALA A 18 4.32 -27.94 5.29
N THR A 19 3.91 -26.73 4.86
CA THR A 19 3.99 -26.33 3.44
C THR A 19 5.38 -25.88 2.99
N ASP A 20 6.20 -25.34 3.90
CA ASP A 20 7.57 -24.91 3.58
C ASP A 20 8.55 -26.09 3.47
N SER A 21 8.29 -27.18 4.20
CA SER A 21 9.12 -28.39 4.20
C SER A 21 8.85 -29.34 3.01
N TYR A 22 7.81 -29.08 2.20
CA TYR A 22 7.47 -29.91 1.04
C TYR A 22 8.10 -29.43 -0.29
N CYS A 23 8.84 -28.32 -0.28
CA CYS A 23 9.32 -27.64 -1.49
C CYS A 23 10.87 -27.55 -1.60
N ASP A 24 11.62 -28.38 -0.87
CA ASP A 24 13.09 -28.30 -0.82
C ASP A 24 13.84 -28.94 -2.01
N GLY A 25 13.15 -29.24 -3.12
CA GLY A 25 13.79 -29.86 -4.30
C GLY A 25 14.19 -28.91 -5.44
N GLN A 26 13.55 -27.74 -5.57
CA GLN A 26 13.84 -26.78 -6.64
C GLN A 26 13.59 -25.36 -6.13
N ALA A 27 14.47 -24.42 -6.46
CA ALA A 27 14.31 -22.99 -6.17
C ALA A 27 13.07 -22.45 -6.89
N THR A 28 11.89 -22.67 -6.30
CA THR A 28 10.63 -22.29 -6.91
C THR A 28 10.45 -20.77 -6.86
N PRO A 29 9.76 -20.17 -7.85
CA PRO A 29 9.41 -18.74 -7.87
C PRO A 29 8.72 -18.27 -6.57
N ARG A 30 8.12 -19.18 -5.79
CA ARG A 30 7.61 -18.89 -4.46
C ARG A 30 8.64 -18.23 -3.52
N LYS A 31 9.87 -18.74 -3.40
CA LYS A 31 10.85 -18.15 -2.46
C LYS A 31 11.28 -16.73 -2.88
N LEU A 32 11.27 -16.43 -4.18
CA LEU A 32 11.65 -15.13 -4.75
C LEU A 32 10.59 -14.04 -4.62
N TRP A 33 9.31 -14.42 -4.63
CA TRP A 33 8.19 -13.48 -4.53
C TRP A 33 7.88 -13.10 -3.08
N TRP A 34 8.51 -13.80 -2.13
CA TRP A 34 8.21 -13.78 -0.69
C TRP A 34 9.51 -13.88 0.13
N SER A 35 10.33 -12.82 0.17
CA SER A 35 11.44 -12.78 1.13
C SER A 35 10.89 -12.66 2.56
N ALA A 36 11.25 -13.61 3.42
CA ALA A 36 10.56 -14.02 4.64
C ALA A 36 11.07 -13.36 5.95
N PRO A 37 10.62 -12.15 6.30
CA PRO A 37 10.01 -12.07 7.64
C PRO A 37 8.79 -11.15 7.76
N LEU A 38 8.45 -10.38 6.73
CA LEU A 38 7.20 -9.60 6.67
C LEU A 38 6.05 -10.48 6.17
N GLN A 39 5.91 -11.68 6.74
CA GLN A 39 4.72 -12.50 6.58
C GLN A 39 3.56 -11.75 7.19
N PHE A 40 2.75 -11.10 6.35
CA PHE A 40 1.38 -10.56 6.48
C PHE A 40 0.83 -10.07 7.83
N GLY A 41 1.13 -10.69 8.97
CA GLY A 41 0.68 -10.28 10.29
C GLY A 41 1.01 -8.82 10.59
N ILE A 42 2.27 -8.41 10.48
CA ILE A 42 2.66 -7.04 10.80
C ILE A 42 2.08 -6.04 9.78
N PRO A 43 2.22 -6.18 8.45
CA PRO A 43 1.65 -5.21 7.52
C PRO A 43 0.12 -5.16 7.56
N THR A 44 -0.58 -6.29 7.71
CA THR A 44 -2.05 -6.31 7.73
C THR A 44 -2.60 -5.80 9.05
N PHE A 45 -1.99 -6.17 10.19
CA PHE A 45 -2.35 -5.65 11.50
C PHE A 45 -2.07 -4.15 11.60
N LEU A 46 -0.88 -3.72 11.15
CA LEU A 46 -0.50 -2.32 11.16
C LEU A 46 -1.39 -1.53 10.19
N CYS A 47 -1.63 -2.00 8.97
CA CYS A 47 -2.52 -1.28 8.05
C CYS A 47 -3.98 -1.29 8.51
N GLY A 48 -4.45 -2.34 9.19
CA GLY A 48 -5.77 -2.39 9.84
C GLY A 48 -5.88 -1.42 11.02
N TYR A 49 -4.86 -1.38 11.88
CA TYR A 49 -4.75 -0.41 12.97
C TYR A 49 -4.69 1.03 12.43
N LEU A 50 -3.91 1.28 11.38
CA LEU A 50 -3.80 2.58 10.72
C LEU A 50 -5.10 2.97 10.02
N ALA A 51 -5.82 2.02 9.42
CA ALA A 51 -7.15 2.27 8.86
C ALA A 51 -8.15 2.68 9.95
N VAL A 52 -8.12 2.03 11.12
CA VAL A 52 -8.96 2.38 12.28
C VAL A 52 -8.52 3.69 12.95
N ALA A 53 -7.23 4.00 12.97
CA ALA A 53 -6.72 5.28 13.46
C ALA A 53 -7.13 6.42 12.52
N CYS A 54 -7.03 6.23 11.20
CA CYS A 54 -7.61 7.13 10.21
C CYS A 54 -9.12 7.27 10.45
N LEU A 55 -9.87 6.17 10.54
CA LEU A 55 -11.15 5.96 11.26
C LEU A 55 -11.57 7.04 12.28
N ARG A 56 -10.70 7.30 13.24
CA ARG A 56 -11.04 8.01 14.47
C ARG A 56 -10.77 9.51 14.44
N SER A 57 -9.95 10.00 13.51
CA SER A 57 -9.66 11.43 13.32
C SER A 57 -10.81 12.21 12.66
N ASN A 58 -12.07 11.90 13.03
CA ASN A 58 -13.31 12.28 12.34
C ASN A 58 -13.79 13.73 12.54
N VAL A 59 -13.03 14.57 13.23
CA VAL A 59 -13.42 15.97 13.42
C VAL A 59 -12.22 16.83 13.05
N TYR A 60 -12.26 17.39 11.85
CA TYR A 60 -11.44 18.56 11.56
C TYR A 60 -12.21 19.76 12.06
N GLU A 61 -11.80 20.32 13.18
CA GLU A 61 -12.25 21.67 13.55
C GLU A 61 -11.43 22.64 12.72
N ALA A 62 -12.08 23.30 11.77
CA ALA A 62 -11.48 24.42 11.08
C ALA A 62 -11.46 25.61 12.05
N SER A 63 -10.28 25.94 12.56
CA SER A 63 -10.07 27.13 13.38
C SER A 63 -9.28 28.16 12.58
N ARG A 64 -9.71 29.42 12.63
CA ARG A 64 -8.92 30.51 12.04
C ARG A 64 -7.67 30.71 12.88
N VAL A 65 -6.51 30.61 12.25
CA VAL A 65 -5.22 30.97 12.85
C VAL A 65 -4.86 32.39 12.41
N ALA A 66 -3.82 32.97 13.00
CA ALA A 66 -3.29 34.28 12.63
C ALA A 66 -3.12 34.41 11.09
N GLU A 67 -3.35 35.62 10.58
CA GLU A 67 -3.22 35.99 9.16
C GLU A 67 -4.21 35.34 8.17
N GLY A 68 -5.41 34.96 8.62
CA GLY A 68 -6.49 34.53 7.72
C GLY A 68 -6.34 33.12 7.15
N SER A 69 -5.37 32.35 7.67
CA SER A 69 -5.22 30.93 7.38
C SER A 69 -6.16 30.06 8.23
N LEU A 70 -6.54 28.90 7.70
CA LEU A 70 -7.41 27.93 8.36
C LEU A 70 -6.59 26.72 8.80
N LEU A 71 -6.57 26.43 10.09
CA LEU A 71 -6.01 25.20 10.61
C LEU A 71 -7.09 24.12 10.64
N TYR A 72 -6.88 23.10 9.84
CA TYR A 72 -7.58 21.83 9.91
C TYR A 72 -6.78 20.90 10.81
N ALA A 73 -7.19 20.78 12.07
CA ALA A 73 -6.57 19.91 13.04
C ALA A 73 -7.55 18.84 13.52
N SER A 74 -7.05 17.61 13.64
CA SER A 74 -7.65 16.55 14.46
C SER A 74 -6.75 16.33 15.67
N PRO A 75 -7.29 16.14 16.89
CA PRO A 75 -6.49 15.95 18.11
C PRO A 75 -5.47 14.82 18.00
N GLU A 76 -5.83 13.75 17.28
CA GLU A 76 -5.02 12.54 17.11
C GLU A 76 -4.41 12.44 15.70
N GLY A 77 -4.63 13.45 14.86
CA GLY A 77 -4.47 13.34 13.41
C GLY A 77 -3.56 14.39 12.79
N LEU A 78 -3.52 14.36 11.46
CA LEU A 78 -2.83 15.35 10.65
C LEU A 78 -3.34 16.75 10.96
N GLN A 79 -2.41 17.68 11.21
CA GLN A 79 -2.68 19.10 11.26
C GLN A 79 -2.22 19.73 9.95
N MET A 80 -3.12 20.42 9.25
CA MET A 80 -2.81 21.11 8.01
C MET A 80 -3.32 22.55 8.07
N THR A 81 -2.48 23.47 7.65
CA THR A 81 -2.89 24.85 7.41
C THR A 81 -3.27 24.99 5.94
N LEU A 82 -4.45 25.56 5.68
CA LEU A 82 -4.98 25.84 4.36
C LEU A 82 -5.21 27.35 4.19
N HIS A 83 -5.07 27.85 2.96
CA HIS A 83 -5.41 29.22 2.58
C HIS A 83 -6.93 29.46 2.52
N GLU A 84 -7.70 28.42 2.24
CA GLU A 84 -9.15 28.48 2.01
C GLU A 84 -9.83 27.21 2.52
N GLU A 85 -11.15 27.29 2.74
CA GLU A 85 -11.92 26.12 3.15
C GLU A 85 -11.92 25.08 2.04
N PHE A 86 -11.56 23.84 2.39
CA PHE A 86 -11.57 22.75 1.44
C PHE A 86 -12.79 21.84 1.68
N PRO A 87 -13.50 21.37 0.64
CA PRO A 87 -14.73 20.61 0.82
C PRO A 87 -14.51 19.36 1.67
N SER A 88 -15.19 19.29 2.82
CA SER A 88 -14.99 18.22 3.82
C SER A 88 -15.30 16.82 3.26
N TRP A 89 -16.32 16.70 2.40
CA TRP A 89 -16.66 15.44 1.74
C TRP A 89 -15.49 14.92 0.89
N PHE A 90 -14.70 15.80 0.29
CA PHE A 90 -13.58 15.43 -0.55
C PHE A 90 -12.43 14.82 0.27
N LEU A 91 -12.15 15.41 1.45
CA LEU A 91 -11.22 14.85 2.43
C LEU A 91 -11.71 13.49 2.95
N GLN A 92 -13.01 13.34 3.18
CA GLN A 92 -13.61 12.07 3.60
C GLN A 92 -13.46 10.98 2.54
N VAL A 93 -13.76 11.26 1.27
CA VAL A 93 -13.61 10.25 0.21
C VAL A 93 -12.15 9.91 -0.03
N HIS A 94 -11.23 10.88 -0.01
CA HIS A 94 -9.78 10.63 -0.07
C HIS A 94 -9.33 9.63 1.02
N ARG A 95 -9.79 9.86 2.25
CA ARG A 95 -9.49 8.99 3.38
C ARG A 95 -10.08 7.60 3.23
N TRP A 96 -11.35 7.49 2.84
CA TRP A 96 -11.99 6.20 2.59
C TRP A 96 -11.30 5.42 1.48
N ALA A 97 -10.87 6.09 0.42
CA ALA A 97 -10.09 5.47 -0.65
C ALA A 97 -8.79 4.87 -0.11
N GLY A 98 -8.08 5.55 0.79
CA GLY A 98 -6.90 5.01 1.46
C GLY A 98 -7.19 3.81 2.35
N VAL A 99 -8.28 3.87 3.14
CA VAL A 99 -8.72 2.76 4.01
C VAL A 99 -9.10 1.53 3.19
N VAL A 100 -9.84 1.70 2.10
CA VAL A 100 -10.30 0.62 1.22
C VAL A 100 -9.16 0.04 0.37
N LEU A 101 -8.18 0.87 -0.01
CA LEU A 101 -7.04 0.42 -0.80
C LEU A 101 -6.23 -0.67 -0.09
N VAL A 102 -6.03 -0.53 1.22
CA VAL A 102 -5.27 -1.52 2.03
C VAL A 102 -5.80 -2.95 1.86
N PRO A 103 -7.07 -3.27 2.21
CA PRO A 103 -7.59 -4.62 2.07
C PRO A 103 -7.63 -5.07 0.61
N LEU A 104 -7.93 -4.18 -0.35
CA LEU A 104 -7.89 -4.53 -1.78
C LEU A 104 -6.50 -5.02 -2.19
N VAL A 105 -5.44 -4.31 -1.80
CA VAL A 105 -4.05 -4.66 -2.13
C VAL A 105 -3.59 -5.93 -1.42
N VAL A 106 -4.04 -6.17 -0.18
CA VAL A 106 -3.79 -7.43 0.55
C VAL A 106 -4.45 -8.61 -0.17
N VAL A 107 -5.73 -8.48 -0.53
CA VAL A 107 -6.45 -9.53 -1.29
C VAL A 107 -5.79 -9.75 -2.65
N GLN A 108 -5.42 -8.68 -3.35
CA GLN A 108 -4.73 -8.76 -4.64
C GLN A 108 -3.46 -9.59 -4.55
N LYS A 109 -2.66 -9.36 -3.51
CA LYS A 109 -1.42 -10.10 -3.24
C LYS A 109 -1.70 -11.55 -2.83
N HIS A 110 -2.79 -11.83 -2.12
CA HIS A 110 -3.23 -13.19 -1.76
C HIS A 110 -3.69 -14.03 -2.95
N LEU A 111 -4.26 -13.41 -3.99
CA LEU A 111 -4.71 -14.14 -5.18
C LEU A 111 -3.54 -14.62 -6.06
N VAL A 112 -2.38 -13.98 -5.97
CA VAL A 112 -1.20 -14.27 -6.82
C VAL A 112 -0.68 -15.70 -6.66
N PRO A 113 -0.42 -16.23 -5.44
CA PRO A 113 -0.02 -17.63 -5.26
C PRO A 113 -1.05 -18.63 -5.80
N SER A 114 -2.33 -18.35 -5.64
CA SER A 114 -3.41 -19.22 -6.13
C SER A 114 -3.39 -19.34 -7.66
N MET A 115 -2.92 -18.30 -8.36
CA MET A 115 -2.72 -18.33 -9.81
C MET A 115 -1.38 -18.96 -10.22
N ALA A 116 -0.32 -18.82 -9.41
CA ALA A 116 1.01 -19.33 -9.72
C ALA A 116 1.16 -20.85 -9.55
N VAL A 117 0.37 -21.46 -8.66
CA VAL A 117 0.44 -22.90 -8.34
C VAL A 117 -0.47 -23.73 -9.26
N TRP A 118 -1.26 -23.11 -10.12
CA TRP A 118 -2.19 -23.86 -10.97
C TRP A 118 -1.44 -24.53 -12.13
N PRO A 119 -1.44 -25.87 -12.25
CA PRO A 119 -0.78 -26.55 -13.35
C PRO A 119 -1.45 -26.15 -14.66
N ARG A 120 -0.65 -25.78 -15.66
CA ARG A 120 -1.10 -25.72 -17.05
C ARG A 120 -1.30 -27.16 -17.53
N GLY A 121 -2.47 -27.73 -17.30
CA GLY A 121 -2.89 -28.97 -17.96
C GLY A 121 -3.05 -30.23 -17.10
N SER A 122 -3.59 -30.16 -15.89
CA SER A 122 -4.21 -31.38 -15.33
C SER A 122 -5.51 -31.09 -14.56
N ASP A 123 -6.58 -31.68 -15.07
CA ASP A 123 -7.99 -31.56 -14.65
C ASP A 123 -8.31 -32.07 -13.23
N GLN A 124 -7.32 -32.39 -12.39
CA GLN A 124 -7.60 -33.31 -11.28
C GLN A 124 -7.07 -32.95 -9.89
N ARG A 125 -6.25 -31.90 -9.70
CA ARG A 125 -5.55 -31.76 -8.42
C ARG A 125 -6.05 -30.78 -7.37
N ASN A 126 -7.11 -29.99 -7.60
CA ASN A 126 -7.61 -29.08 -6.55
C ASN A 126 -9.12 -29.15 -6.34
N ARG A 127 -9.63 -30.29 -5.84
CA ARG A 127 -10.94 -30.36 -5.16
C ARG A 127 -10.99 -29.61 -3.82
N LEU A 128 -9.85 -29.06 -3.35
CA LEU A 128 -9.74 -28.36 -2.07
C LEU A 128 -9.87 -26.83 -2.16
N SER A 129 -9.76 -26.21 -3.34
CA SER A 129 -10.06 -24.78 -3.48
C SER A 129 -11.51 -24.59 -3.92
N ARG A 130 -12.32 -23.94 -3.08
CA ARG A 130 -13.72 -23.59 -3.41
C ARG A 130 -13.89 -22.74 -4.68
N TRP A 131 -12.81 -22.17 -5.21
CA TRP A 131 -12.84 -21.21 -6.30
C TRP A 131 -12.26 -21.82 -7.57
N SER A 132 -12.94 -21.64 -8.70
CA SER A 132 -12.40 -21.99 -10.01
C SER A 132 -11.23 -21.07 -10.37
N PRO A 133 -10.22 -21.53 -11.13
CA PRO A 133 -9.09 -20.69 -11.53
C PRO A 133 -9.52 -19.46 -12.33
N GLU A 134 -10.60 -19.58 -13.13
CA GLU A 134 -11.18 -18.43 -13.84
C GLU A 134 -11.79 -17.41 -12.87
N ALA A 135 -12.46 -17.86 -11.80
CA ALA A 135 -12.99 -16.97 -10.77
C ALA A 135 -11.87 -16.24 -10.02
N VAL A 136 -10.75 -16.92 -9.71
CA VAL A 136 -9.58 -16.31 -9.07
C VAL A 136 -8.96 -15.26 -9.99
N ARG A 137 -8.76 -15.58 -11.28
CA ARG A 137 -8.23 -14.65 -12.28
C ARG A 137 -9.13 -13.42 -12.45
N LYS A 138 -10.43 -13.62 -12.62
CA LYS A 138 -11.40 -12.52 -12.75
C LYS A 138 -11.39 -11.63 -11.51
N SER A 139 -11.33 -12.23 -10.33
CA SER A 139 -11.24 -11.48 -9.06
C SER A 139 -9.95 -10.66 -8.99
N HIS A 140 -8.81 -11.23 -9.39
CA HIS A 140 -7.53 -10.52 -9.44
C HIS A 140 -7.57 -9.30 -10.38
N VAL A 141 -8.19 -9.45 -11.56
CA VAL A 141 -8.33 -8.32 -12.49
C VAL A 141 -9.23 -7.22 -11.90
N VAL A 142 -10.40 -7.59 -11.38
CA VAL A 142 -11.37 -6.64 -10.82
C VAL A 142 -10.79 -5.89 -9.61
N ILE A 143 -10.18 -6.62 -8.67
CA ILE A 143 -9.57 -6.03 -7.47
C ILE A 143 -8.35 -5.18 -7.85
N GLY A 144 -7.58 -5.58 -8.86
CA GLY A 144 -6.48 -4.79 -9.41
C GLY A 144 -6.95 -3.44 -9.93
N TYR A 145 -7.99 -3.42 -10.77
CA TYR A 145 -8.57 -2.16 -11.26
C TYR A 145 -9.21 -1.32 -10.16
N ALA A 146 -9.90 -1.94 -9.21
CA ALA A 146 -10.43 -1.22 -8.05
C ALA A 146 -9.32 -0.56 -7.22
N SER A 147 -8.18 -1.25 -7.04
CA SER A 147 -7.01 -0.70 -6.35
C SER A 147 -6.42 0.49 -7.10
N LEU A 148 -6.24 0.36 -8.43
CA LEU A 148 -5.75 1.45 -9.28
C LEU A 148 -6.70 2.66 -9.26
N GLY A 149 -8.02 2.43 -9.30
CA GLY A 149 -9.02 3.47 -9.18
C GLY A 149 -8.96 4.20 -7.85
N ALA A 150 -8.85 3.46 -6.73
CA ALA A 150 -8.73 4.06 -5.40
C ALA A 150 -7.46 4.93 -5.27
N ILE A 151 -6.33 4.45 -5.78
CA ILE A 151 -5.06 5.22 -5.82
C ILE A 151 -5.21 6.47 -6.70
N GLY A 152 -5.73 6.30 -7.91
CA GLY A 152 -5.93 7.39 -8.86
C GLY A 152 -6.82 8.48 -8.27
N TYR A 153 -7.88 8.08 -7.58
CA TYR A 153 -8.76 9.01 -6.86
C TYR A 153 -8.04 9.72 -5.72
N MET A 154 -7.26 9.01 -4.88
CA MET A 154 -6.47 9.67 -3.84
C MET A 154 -5.47 10.67 -4.39
N ALA A 155 -4.79 10.32 -5.49
CA ALA A 155 -3.85 11.17 -6.20
C ALA A 155 -4.52 12.42 -6.76
N PHE A 156 -5.69 12.24 -7.41
CA PHE A 156 -6.56 13.32 -7.86
C PHE A 156 -6.90 14.24 -6.69
N CYS A 157 -7.30 13.68 -5.55
CA CYS A 157 -7.62 14.50 -4.39
C CYS A 157 -6.45 15.34 -3.88
N GLY A 158 -5.25 14.75 -3.78
CA GLY A 158 -4.05 15.51 -3.42
C GLY A 158 -3.72 16.62 -4.41
N PHE A 159 -3.98 16.40 -5.71
CA PHE A 159 -3.77 17.40 -6.74
C PHE A 159 -4.70 18.61 -6.58
N PHE A 160 -5.98 18.42 -6.23
CA PHE A 160 -6.90 19.53 -5.99
C PHE A 160 -6.62 20.27 -4.67
N LEU A 161 -6.11 19.57 -3.66
CA LEU A 161 -5.67 20.19 -2.40
C LEU A 161 -4.50 21.18 -2.62
N ARG A 162 -3.86 21.15 -3.79
CA ARG A 162 -2.72 21.98 -4.15
C ARG A 162 -2.99 23.47 -4.08
N SER A 163 -4.15 23.93 -4.54
CA SER A 163 -4.48 25.36 -4.56
C SER A 163 -4.71 25.91 -3.15
N SER A 164 -5.16 25.05 -2.24
CA SER A 164 -5.57 25.45 -0.90
C SER A 164 -4.46 25.22 0.16
N SER A 165 -3.38 24.50 -0.15
CA SER A 165 -2.30 24.19 0.80
C SER A 165 -1.34 25.35 1.02
N THR A 166 -0.99 25.66 2.28
CA THR A 166 0.01 26.70 2.61
C THR A 166 1.46 26.20 2.58
N PHE A 167 1.69 24.91 2.27
CA PHE A 167 3.04 24.35 2.28
C PHE A 167 3.80 24.74 1.01
N GLU A 168 4.92 25.44 1.18
CA GLU A 168 5.81 25.81 0.09
C GLU A 168 6.34 24.55 -0.62
N GLY A 169 6.25 24.51 -1.95
CA GLY A 169 6.68 23.34 -2.72
C GLY A 169 5.69 22.16 -2.71
N PHE A 170 4.52 22.28 -2.07
CA PHE A 170 3.48 21.24 -2.11
C PHE A 170 3.10 20.83 -3.54
N GLN A 171 3.12 21.80 -4.47
CA GLN A 171 2.85 21.57 -5.88
C GLN A 171 3.83 20.56 -6.50
N TRP A 172 5.13 20.75 -6.25
CA TRP A 172 6.17 19.86 -6.74
C TRP A 172 6.14 18.51 -6.04
N ALA A 173 5.91 18.49 -4.72
CA ALA A 173 5.71 17.26 -3.97
C ALA A 173 4.55 16.43 -4.54
N MET A 174 3.44 17.07 -4.91
CA MET A 174 2.32 16.39 -5.53
C MET A 174 2.65 15.86 -6.93
N VAL A 175 3.37 16.60 -7.77
CA VAL A 175 3.81 16.10 -9.08
C VAL A 175 4.69 14.86 -8.93
N LEU A 176 5.69 14.92 -8.05
CA LEU A 176 6.59 13.79 -7.78
C LEU A 176 5.85 12.59 -7.18
N PHE A 177 4.78 12.84 -6.43
CA PHE A 177 3.93 11.78 -5.89
C PHE A 177 3.01 11.16 -6.94
N VAL A 178 2.40 11.97 -7.82
CA VAL A 178 1.42 11.53 -8.81
C VAL A 178 2.07 10.87 -10.03
N ALA A 179 3.22 11.38 -10.49
CA ALA A 179 3.85 10.92 -11.72
C ALA A 179 4.14 9.40 -11.73
N PRO A 180 4.69 8.78 -10.66
CA PRO A 180 4.86 7.33 -10.62
C PRO A 180 3.55 6.55 -10.79
N TRP A 181 2.43 7.08 -10.27
CA TRP A 181 1.13 6.42 -10.40
C TRP A 181 0.60 6.44 -11.82
N ILE A 182 0.77 7.54 -12.55
CA ILE A 182 0.41 7.61 -13.98
C ILE A 182 1.19 6.55 -14.75
N VAL A 183 2.50 6.43 -14.46
CA VAL A 183 3.36 5.40 -15.07
C VAL A 183 2.85 3.99 -14.73
N PHE A 184 2.50 3.71 -13.47
CA PHE A 184 1.98 2.40 -13.07
C PHE A 184 0.62 2.05 -13.66
N ILE A 185 -0.30 3.02 -13.74
CA ILE A 185 -1.62 2.85 -14.36
C ILE A 185 -1.47 2.46 -15.83
N ALA A 186 -0.47 3.00 -16.54
CA ALA A 186 -0.19 2.62 -17.93
C ALA A 186 0.61 1.32 -18.04
N ALA A 187 1.65 1.15 -17.22
CA ALA A 187 2.60 0.05 -17.32
C ALA A 187 1.99 -1.31 -16.92
N ILE A 188 1.07 -1.35 -15.95
CA ILE A 188 0.42 -2.60 -15.53
C ILE A 188 -0.38 -3.22 -16.68
N PRO A 189 -1.32 -2.53 -17.35
CA PRO A 189 -2.03 -3.07 -18.51
C PRO A 189 -1.10 -3.41 -19.67
N LEU A 190 -0.09 -2.57 -19.96
CA LEU A 190 0.85 -2.82 -21.06
C LEU A 190 1.66 -4.10 -20.85
N THR A 191 2.15 -4.34 -19.62
CA THR A 191 2.89 -5.56 -19.30
C THR A 191 2.03 -6.81 -19.37
N VAL A 192 0.72 -6.72 -19.09
CA VAL A 192 -0.22 -7.82 -19.33
C VAL A 192 -0.42 -8.05 -20.82
N TRP A 193 -0.67 -6.99 -21.59
CA TRP A 193 -0.96 -7.08 -23.03
C TRP A 193 0.20 -7.68 -23.83
N LYS A 194 1.45 -7.41 -23.42
CA LYS A 194 2.66 -7.93 -24.06
C LYS A 194 3.19 -9.23 -23.44
N ASP A 195 2.48 -9.82 -22.47
CA ASP A 195 2.92 -10.99 -21.68
C ASP A 195 4.30 -10.82 -21.02
N TYR A 196 4.65 -9.60 -20.61
CA TYR A 196 5.90 -9.29 -19.91
C TYR A 196 5.78 -9.61 -18.41
N ARG A 197 5.73 -10.90 -18.08
CA ARG A 197 5.43 -11.39 -16.72
C ARG A 197 6.42 -10.91 -15.66
N VAL A 198 7.71 -10.84 -15.98
CA VAL A 198 8.75 -10.37 -15.04
C VAL A 198 8.55 -8.89 -14.75
N ALA A 199 8.40 -8.07 -15.80
CA ALA A 199 8.14 -6.63 -15.64
C ALA A 199 6.83 -6.39 -14.88
N HIS A 200 5.78 -7.14 -15.20
CA HIS A 200 4.50 -7.08 -14.49
C HIS A 200 4.66 -7.39 -12.99
N ALA A 201 5.43 -8.43 -12.65
CA ALA A 201 5.70 -8.81 -11.27
C ALA A 201 6.51 -7.74 -10.52
N VAL A 202 7.54 -7.17 -11.16
CA VAL A 202 8.36 -6.10 -10.58
C VAL A 202 7.51 -4.84 -10.33
N ILE A 203 6.76 -4.40 -11.33
CA ILE A 203 5.88 -3.22 -11.24
C ILE A 203 4.78 -3.46 -10.20
N GLY A 204 4.11 -4.61 -10.24
CA GLY A 204 3.08 -4.96 -9.26
C GLY A 204 3.62 -5.04 -7.83
N SER A 205 4.85 -5.52 -7.65
CA SER A 205 5.54 -5.53 -6.35
C SER A 205 5.86 -4.11 -5.87
N ALA A 206 6.32 -3.23 -6.77
CA ALA A 206 6.58 -1.82 -6.44
C ALA A 206 5.29 -1.09 -6.05
N VAL A 207 4.21 -1.27 -6.81
CA VAL A 207 2.88 -0.72 -6.51
C VAL A 207 2.36 -1.21 -5.16
N PHE A 208 2.43 -2.50 -4.88
CA PHE A 208 2.03 -3.07 -3.59
C PHE A 208 2.78 -2.39 -2.43
N LYS A 209 4.11 -2.27 -2.55
CA LYS A 209 4.93 -1.62 -1.52
C LYS A 209 4.56 -0.16 -1.37
N ALA A 210 4.32 0.56 -2.46
CA ALA A 210 3.88 1.95 -2.41
C ALA A 210 2.54 2.08 -1.67
N CYS A 211 1.58 1.18 -1.91
CA CYS A 211 0.31 1.18 -1.20
C CYS A 211 0.44 0.94 0.31
N VAL A 212 1.41 0.13 0.74
CA VAL A 212 1.72 -0.07 2.18
C VAL A 212 2.54 1.09 2.75
N ALA A 213 3.41 1.67 1.94
CA ALA A 213 4.29 2.76 2.32
C ALA A 213 3.55 4.06 2.57
N VAL A 214 2.52 4.38 1.79
CA VAL A 214 1.73 5.60 1.96
C VAL A 214 1.15 5.72 3.38
N PRO A 215 0.40 4.75 3.93
CA PRO A 215 -0.12 4.88 5.30
C PRO A 215 1.00 4.90 6.36
N LEU A 216 2.10 4.15 6.16
CA LEU A 216 3.28 4.21 7.02
C LEU A 216 3.92 5.60 7.05
N ALA A 217 4.14 6.18 5.86
CA ALA A 217 4.70 7.51 5.65
C ALA A 217 3.83 8.59 6.31
N ARG A 218 2.51 8.48 6.16
CA ARG A 218 1.55 9.39 6.78
C ARG A 218 1.58 9.28 8.30
N THR A 219 1.68 8.07 8.85
CA THR A 219 1.79 7.83 10.29
C THR A 219 3.07 8.42 10.86
N LEU A 220 4.21 8.13 10.22
CA LEU A 220 5.50 8.67 10.63
C LEU A 220 5.51 10.20 10.56
N GLY A 221 4.91 10.77 9.51
CA GLY A 221 4.70 12.21 9.40
C GLY A 221 3.90 12.78 10.58
N VAL A 222 2.77 12.16 10.95
CA VAL A 222 1.96 12.61 12.09
C VAL A 222 2.76 12.52 13.40
N VAL A 223 3.50 11.43 13.62
CA VAL A 223 4.34 11.28 14.82
C VAL A 223 5.38 12.39 14.91
N LEU A 224 6.11 12.67 13.81
CA LEU A 224 7.10 13.75 13.79
C LEU A 224 6.46 15.13 13.92
N GLN A 225 5.28 15.33 13.33
CA GLN A 225 4.51 16.56 13.47
C GLN A 225 4.10 16.80 14.93
N GLN A 226 3.69 15.77 15.67
CA GLN A 226 3.34 15.86 17.09
C GLN A 226 4.55 16.12 18.00
N TRP A 227 5.75 15.76 17.56
CA TRP A 227 7.00 16.07 18.26
C TRP A 227 7.55 17.45 17.92
N SER A 228 6.94 18.15 16.96
CA SER A 228 7.36 19.50 16.60
C SER A 228 7.06 20.48 17.72
N SER A 229 8.06 21.28 18.10
CA SER A 229 7.94 22.25 19.19
C SER A 229 7.29 23.56 18.79
N SER A 230 7.05 23.80 17.50
CA SER A 230 6.48 25.05 17.01
C SER A 230 5.56 24.84 15.80
N PRO A 231 4.46 25.62 15.67
CA PRO A 231 3.59 25.57 14.49
C PRO A 231 4.31 25.79 13.16
N ALA A 232 5.37 26.60 13.16
CA ALA A 232 6.17 26.91 11.98
C ALA A 232 6.93 25.70 11.42
N THR A 233 7.28 24.73 12.27
CA THR A 233 8.04 23.53 11.89
C THR A 233 7.17 22.30 11.65
N MET A 234 5.90 22.32 12.09
CA MET A 234 4.98 21.18 12.01
C MET A 234 4.84 20.61 10.59
N ALA A 235 4.65 21.48 9.59
CA ALA A 235 4.51 21.03 8.20
C ALA A 235 5.80 20.38 7.69
N ARG A 236 6.95 21.00 7.96
CA ARG A 236 8.25 20.45 7.57
C ARG A 236 8.49 19.07 8.18
N ASP A 237 8.24 18.92 9.47
CA ASP A 237 8.50 17.67 10.20
C ASP A 237 7.54 16.56 9.74
N TYR A 238 6.30 16.92 9.37
CA TYR A 238 5.36 16.01 8.71
C TYR A 238 5.90 15.46 7.38
N TYR A 239 6.35 16.34 6.48
CA TYR A 239 6.89 15.92 5.18
C TYR A 239 8.24 15.21 5.30
N LEU A 240 9.05 15.52 6.32
CA LEU A 240 10.26 14.78 6.65
C LEU A 240 9.93 13.31 6.96
N GLY A 241 8.89 13.06 7.77
CA GLY A 241 8.44 11.70 8.08
C GLY A 241 7.99 10.94 6.83
N ILE A 242 7.29 11.63 5.92
CA ILE A 242 6.95 11.05 4.62
C ILE A 242 8.20 10.71 3.80
N GLY A 243 9.17 11.62 3.75
CA GLY A 243 10.42 11.44 3.02
C GLY A 243 11.23 10.23 3.53
N ILE A 244 11.39 10.09 4.85
CA ILE A 244 12.09 8.96 5.47
C ILE A 244 11.44 7.63 5.08
N ALA A 245 10.10 7.54 5.20
CA ALA A 245 9.38 6.32 4.83
C ALA A 245 9.48 6.02 3.32
N ALA A 246 9.42 7.06 2.47
CA ALA A 246 9.58 6.91 1.03
C ALA A 246 10.96 6.37 0.65
N VAL A 247 12.04 6.88 1.26
CA VAL A 247 13.41 6.39 1.04
C VAL A 247 13.57 4.94 1.48
N ALA A 248 13.07 4.60 2.68
CA ALA A 248 13.15 3.24 3.20
C ALA A 248 12.42 2.23 2.29
N VAL A 249 11.23 2.61 1.82
CA VAL A 249 10.44 1.78 0.91
C VAL A 249 11.07 1.73 -0.48
N GLY A 250 11.63 2.83 -0.97
CA GLY A 250 12.36 2.89 -2.23
C GLY A 250 13.55 1.93 -2.24
N ALA A 251 14.35 1.94 -1.17
CA ALA A 251 15.45 0.99 -0.98
C ALA A 251 14.95 -0.47 -0.95
N TRP A 252 13.83 -0.73 -0.26
CA TRP A 252 13.21 -2.05 -0.24
C TRP A 252 12.70 -2.49 -1.62
N ALA A 253 12.04 -1.59 -2.36
CA ALA A 253 11.56 -1.85 -3.71
C ALA A 253 12.72 -2.14 -4.68
N LEU A 254 13.80 -1.37 -4.60
CA LEU A 254 15.00 -1.55 -5.42
C LEU A 254 15.68 -2.89 -5.13
N ARG A 255 15.83 -3.26 -3.85
CA ARG A 255 16.38 -4.56 -3.43
C ARG A 255 15.58 -5.72 -4.02
N ASP A 256 14.26 -5.65 -3.98
CA ASP A 256 13.40 -6.72 -4.50
C ASP A 256 13.40 -6.76 -6.03
N ALA A 257 13.40 -5.61 -6.71
CA ALA A 257 13.55 -5.53 -8.15
C ALA A 257 14.87 -6.17 -8.60
N TRP A 258 15.98 -5.85 -7.93
CA TRP A 258 17.28 -6.46 -8.18
C TRP A 258 17.28 -7.98 -8.05
N LYS A 259 16.68 -8.51 -6.96
CA LYS A 259 16.55 -9.96 -6.76
C LYS A 259 15.73 -10.63 -7.86
N MET A 260 14.63 -10.02 -8.27
CA MET A 260 13.81 -10.54 -9.37
C MET A 260 14.59 -10.52 -10.69
N ILE A 261 15.25 -9.41 -11.01
CA ILE A 261 16.07 -9.30 -12.23
C ILE A 261 17.15 -10.38 -12.26
N ARG A 262 17.90 -10.58 -11.17
CA ARG A 262 18.92 -11.65 -11.11
C ARG A 262 18.33 -13.05 -11.30
N ALA A 263 17.22 -13.34 -10.65
CA ALA A 263 16.60 -14.66 -10.75
C ALA A 263 16.01 -14.97 -12.14
N PHE A 264 15.56 -13.95 -12.88
CA PHE A 264 15.03 -14.13 -14.23
C PHE A 264 16.06 -13.89 -15.33
N GLY A 265 17.16 -13.20 -15.01
CA GLY A 265 18.21 -12.80 -15.96
C GLY A 265 19.30 -13.84 -16.17
N GLY A 266 19.36 -14.89 -15.34
CA GLY A 266 20.31 -15.99 -15.54
C GLY A 266 21.77 -15.58 -15.34
N GLU A 267 22.20 -15.51 -14.08
CA GLU A 267 23.47 -16.20 -13.79
C GLU A 267 23.14 -17.70 -13.90
N SER A 268 23.24 -18.20 -15.13
CA SER A 268 23.56 -19.59 -15.41
C SER A 268 24.99 -19.79 -14.94
N ASP A 269 25.15 -20.11 -13.65
CA ASP A 269 26.31 -20.89 -13.21
C ASP A 269 26.06 -22.36 -13.54
#